data_AF-A0A4S4C717-F1
#
_entry.id   AF-A0A4S4C717-F1
#
_cell.length_a   1.000
_cell.length_b   1.000
_cell.length_c   1.000
_cell.angle_alpha   90.00
_cell.angle_beta   90.00
_cell.angle_gamma   90.00
#
_symmetry.space_group_name_H-M   'P 1'
#
loop_
_entity.id
_entity.type
_entity.pdbx_description
1 polymer ?
#
loop_
_entity_poly.entity_id
_entity_poly.type
_entity_poly.pdbx_seq_one_letter_code
_entity_poly.pdbx_strand_id
1 'polypeptide(L)' 'MAIVSEKGKYVRIDVEFWLDKDGSIHLVYDDGKGPGEFFHTTVNDREVSKRGHPNLFNHLKTVLQKHDKWNE' A
#
# COMPACT_ATOMS: atom_id res chain seq x y z
N MET A 1 1.30 13.65 -0.37
CA MET A 1 1.14 14.81 0.54
C MET A 1 0.29 14.43 1.73
N ALA A 2 0.75 14.63 2.96
CA ALA A 2 -0.06 14.39 4.16
C ALA A 2 -1.02 15.55 4.44
N ILE A 3 -2.32 15.27 4.49
CA ILE A 3 -3.35 16.23 4.93
C ILE A 3 -3.71 15.90 6.37
N VAL A 4 -3.46 16.84 7.28
CA VAL A 4 -3.78 16.69 8.71
C VAL A 4 -5.14 17.35 8.97
N SER A 5 -6.06 16.59 9.56
CA SER A 5 -7.35 17.12 9.94
C SER A 5 -7.25 17.93 11.24
N GLU A 6 -7.66 19.20 11.22
CA GLU A 6 -7.68 20.04 12.43
C GLU A 6 -8.79 19.66 13.43
N LYS A 7 -9.84 18.95 12.96
CA LYS A 7 -11.01 18.57 13.77
C LYS A 7 -11.08 17.08 14.12
N GLY A 8 -10.09 16.29 13.73
CA GLY A 8 -10.12 14.84 13.82
C GLY A 8 -8.71 14.26 13.88
N LYS A 9 -8.53 13.18 14.64
CA LYS A 9 -7.22 12.54 14.86
C LYS A 9 -6.83 11.62 13.69
N TYR A 10 -6.80 12.15 12.47
CA TYR A 10 -6.34 11.40 11.31
C TYR A 10 -5.45 12.24 10.40
N VAL A 11 -4.53 11.53 9.74
CA VAL A 11 -3.68 12.03 8.67
C VAL A 11 -4.06 11.26 7.42
N ARG A 12 -4.38 11.97 6.34
CA ARG A 12 -4.57 11.36 5.03
C ARG A 12 -3.25 11.44 4.27
N ILE A 13 -2.82 10.31 3.71
CA ILE A 13 -1.67 10.22 2.80
C ILE A 13 -2.14 9.63 1.48
N ASP A 14 -1.40 9.93 0.40
CA ASP A 14 -1.57 9.27 -0.89
C ASP A 14 -0.50 8.18 -0.97
N VAL A 15 -0.93 6.95 -1.24
CA VAL A 15 -0.04 5.77 -1.24
C VAL A 15 -0.06 5.18 -2.64
N GLU A 16 1.11 4.86 -3.17
CA GLU A 16 1.25 4.09 -4.39
C GLU A 16 1.43 2.61 -4.03
N PHE A 17 0.84 1.71 -4.82
CA PHE A 17 0.98 0.28 -4.61
C PHE A 17 0.94 -0.51 -5.92
N TRP A 18 1.67 -1.63 -5.95
CA TRP A 18 1.78 -2.49 -7.12
C TRP A 18 2.00 -3.95 -6.72
N LEU A 19 1.64 -4.88 -7.60
CA LEU A 19 1.98 -6.30 -7.48
C LEU A 19 3.44 -6.49 -7.91
N ASP A 20 4.26 -7.10 -7.06
CA ASP A 20 5.63 -7.52 -7.39
C ASP A 20 5.66 -8.98 -7.85
N LYS A 21 6.79 -9.39 -8.45
CA LYS A 21 7.00 -10.73 -9.02
C LYS A 21 6.90 -11.85 -7.99
N ASP A 22 7.12 -11.55 -6.71
CA ASP A 22 7.03 -12.52 -5.62
C ASP A 22 5.59 -12.77 -5.13
N GLY A 23 4.61 -12.13 -5.78
CA GLY A 23 3.19 -12.21 -5.44
C GLY A 23 2.77 -11.32 -4.27
N SER A 24 3.67 -10.52 -3.72
CA SER A 24 3.34 -9.53 -2.70
C SER A 24 2.92 -8.19 -3.32
N ILE A 25 2.10 -7.43 -2.60
CA ILE A 25 1.74 -6.07 -2.98
C ILE A 25 2.64 -5.11 -2.20
N HIS A 26 3.39 -4.29 -2.92
CA HIS A 26 4.23 -3.25 -2.36
C HIS A 26 3.41 -1.98 -2.13
N LEU A 27 3.66 -1.28 -1.03
CA LEU A 27 3.04 0.02 -0.73
C LEU A 27 4.14 1.02 -0.39
N VAL A 28 4.09 2.18 -1.01
CA VAL A 28 5.04 3.27 -0.79
C VAL A 28 4.32 4.59 -0.57
N TYR A 29 4.85 5.40 0.34
CA TYR A 29 4.47 6.79 0.52
C TYR A 29 5.73 7.65 0.52
N ASP A 30 5.75 8.64 -0.36
CA ASP A 30 6.73 9.72 -0.37
C ASP A 30 6.02 11.04 -0.01
N ASP A 31 6.59 11.79 0.93
CA ASP A 31 6.04 13.09 1.34
C ASP A 31 6.55 14.26 0.48
N GLY A 32 7.50 13.99 -0.43
CA GLY A 32 8.07 14.92 -1.39
C GLY A 32 8.95 16.00 -0.76
N LYS A 33 9.34 15.86 0.52
CA LYS A 33 10.05 16.91 1.29
C LYS A 33 11.53 16.63 1.50
N GLY A 34 12.10 15.59 0.90
CA GLY A 34 13.52 15.30 0.97
C GLY A 34 13.91 14.04 0.21
N PRO A 35 15.21 13.68 0.22
CA PRO A 35 15.65 12.43 -0.38
C PRO A 35 15.23 11.26 0.51
N GLY A 36 14.11 10.60 0.17
CA GLY A 36 13.72 9.33 0.76
C GLY A 36 12.21 9.10 0.81
N GLU A 37 11.79 7.88 0.54
CA GLU A 37 10.44 7.39 0.79
C GLU A 37 10.19 7.39 2.32
N PHE A 38 9.02 7.88 2.75
CA PHE A 38 8.67 7.93 4.17
C PHE A 38 8.37 6.53 4.71
N PHE A 39 7.76 5.67 3.89
CA PHE A 39 7.81 4.24 4.12
C PHE A 39 7.71 3.45 2.81
N HIS A 40 8.33 2.28 2.83
CA HIS A 40 8.14 1.20 1.87
C HIS A 40 7.84 -0.09 2.64
N THR A 41 6.69 -0.70 2.36
CA THR A 41 6.30 -1.98 2.97
C THR A 41 5.65 -2.90 1.95
N THR A 42 5.34 -4.12 2.36
CA THR A 42 4.71 -5.12 1.50
C THR A 42 3.66 -5.89 2.28
N VAL A 43 2.61 -6.33 1.59
CA VAL A 43 1.56 -7.19 2.14
C VAL A 43 1.36 -8.41 1.26
N ASN A 44 1.03 -9.54 1.87
CA ASN A 44 0.67 -10.76 1.16
C ASN A 44 -0.54 -11.44 1.82
N ASP A 45 -1.05 -12.49 1.17
CA ASP A 45 -2.20 -13.28 1.61
C ASP A 45 -1.86 -14.40 2.61
N ARG A 46 -0.58 -14.59 2.95
CA ARG A 46 -0.13 -15.68 3.83
C ARG A 46 -0.23 -15.26 5.29
N GLU A 47 -1.27 -15.70 6.01
CA GLU A 47 -1.51 -15.35 7.43
C GLU A 47 -0.31 -15.59 8.37
N VAL A 48 0.48 -16.63 8.11
CA VAL A 48 1.66 -16.97 8.92
C VAL A 48 2.88 -16.06 8.65
N SER A 49 2.82 -15.23 7.61
CA SER A 49 3.88 -14.29 7.27
C SER A 49 3.84 -13.08 8.21
N LYS A 50 5.01 -12.52 8.57
CA LYS A 50 5.09 -11.21 9.24
C LYS A 50 4.44 -10.07 8.43
N ARG A 51 4.25 -10.28 7.13
CA ARG A 51 3.60 -9.37 6.17
C ARG A 51 2.21 -9.87 5.74
N GLY A 52 1.70 -10.90 6.43
CA GLY A 52 0.42 -11.54 6.15
C GLY A 52 -0.74 -10.67 6.58
N HIS A 53 -1.51 -10.18 5.61
CA HIS A 53 -2.72 -9.42 5.87
C HIS A 53 -3.78 -9.71 4.80
N PRO A 54 -4.39 -10.91 4.80
CA PRO A 54 -5.23 -11.40 3.69
C PRO A 54 -6.37 -10.45 3.33
N ASN A 55 -6.99 -9.83 4.32
CA ASN A 55 -8.08 -8.88 4.08
C ASN A 55 -7.61 -7.64 3.30
N LEU A 56 -6.49 -7.03 3.71
CA LEU A 56 -5.92 -5.86 3.02
C LEU A 56 -5.42 -6.26 1.63
N PHE A 57 -4.74 -7.40 1.53
CA PHE A 57 -4.30 -7.94 0.25
C PHE A 57 -5.44 -8.10 -0.75
N ASN A 58 -6.57 -8.69 -0.35
CA ASN A 58 -7.73 -8.89 -1.22
C ASN A 58 -8.37 -7.58 -1.67
N HIS A 59 -8.44 -6.58 -0.79
CA HIS A 59 -8.91 -5.24 -1.16
C HIS A 59 -7.99 -4.59 -2.19
N LEU A 60 -6.67 -4.61 -1.97
CA LEU A 60 -5.70 -4.04 -2.90
C LEU A 60 -5.67 -4.80 -4.24
N LYS A 61 -5.73 -6.14 -4.21
CA LYS A 61 -5.88 -7.00 -5.40
C LYS A 61 -7.09 -6.57 -6.22
N THR A 62 -8.25 -6.38 -5.58
CA THR A 62 -9.46 -5.94 -6.27
C THR A 62 -9.27 -4.60 -6.98
N VAL A 63 -8.54 -3.66 -6.36
CA VAL A 63 -8.22 -2.37 -7.00
C VAL A 63 -7.27 -2.56 -8.19
N LEU A 64 -6.21 -3.36 -8.04
CA LEU A 64 -5.29 -3.66 -9.15
C LEU A 64 -6.01 -4.31 -10.33
N GLN A 65 -6.89 -5.28 -10.08
CA GLN A 65 -7.71 -5.94 -11.11
C GLN A 65 -8.63 -4.96 -11.83
N LYS A 66 -9.29 -4.04 -11.11
CA LYS A 66 -10.15 -3.02 -11.71
C LYS A 66 -9.43 -2.04 -12.64
N HIS A 67 -8.11 -1.95 -12.54
CA HIS A 67 -7.27 -1.04 -13.32
C HIS A 67 -6.29 -1.78 -14.25
N ASP A 68 -6.53 -3.07 -14.52
CA ASP A 68 -5.67 -3.91 -15.38
C ASP A 68 -4.19 -3.89 -14.96
N LYS A 69 -3.93 -3.81 -13.65
CA LYS A 69 -2.60 -3.87 -13.01
C LYS A 69 -2.34 -5.19 -12.29
N TRP A 70 -3.25 -6.14 -12.42
CA TRP A 70 -3.11 -7.49 -11.91
C TRP A 70 -2.75 -8.41 -13.08
N ASN A 71 -1.47 -8.65 -13.29
CA ASN A 71 -0.99 -9.60 -14.28
C ASN A 71 -0.72 -10.93 -13.55
N GLU A 72 -1.55 -11.94 -13.83
CA GLU A 72 -1.36 -13.31 -13.34
C GLU A 72 -0.19 -14.02 -14.04
#